data_AF-A0A8J3BCD4-F1
#
_entry.id   AF-A0A8J3BCD4-F1
#
_cell.length_a   1.000
_cell.length_b   1.000
_cell.length_c   1.000
_cell.angle_alpha   90.00
_cell.angle_beta   90.00
_cell.angle_gamma   90.00
#
_symmetry.space_group_name_H-M   'P 1'
#
loop_
_entity.id
_entity.type
_entity.pdbx_description
1 polymer ?
#
loop_
_entity_poly.entity_id
_entity_poly.type
_entity_poly.pdbx_seq_one_letter_code
_entity_poly.pdbx_strand_id
1 'polypeptide(L)' 'MKPKFIELTLGSYIISHGYSKNKEMMEPITSDTFSKKIIPVSRIKSVSEKYILTDYVDGRWIYWEYEEDYNDVKKLLL' A
#
# COMPACT_ATOMS: atom_id res chain seq x y z
N MET A 1 -13.76 -10.06 -15.15
CA MET A 1 -13.25 -8.71 -15.47
C MET A 1 -12.49 -8.25 -14.23
N LYS A 2 -11.20 -7.87 -14.34
CA LYS A 2 -10.44 -7.46 -13.15
C LYS A 2 -10.96 -6.13 -12.61
N PRO A 3 -11.13 -5.99 -11.29
CA PRO A 3 -11.63 -4.75 -10.70
C PRO A 3 -10.66 -3.60 -10.98
N LYS A 4 -11.18 -2.43 -11.35
CA LYS A 4 -10.36 -1.21 -11.51
C LYS A 4 -9.94 -0.64 -10.16
N PHE A 5 -10.74 -0.90 -9.13
CA PHE A 5 -10.54 -0.44 -7.77
C PHE A 5 -10.85 -1.56 -6.79
N ILE A 6 -10.15 -1.59 -5.67
CA ILE A 6 -10.45 -2.49 -4.54
C ILE A 6 -10.65 -1.67 -3.27
N GLU A 7 -11.57 -2.09 -2.41
CA GLU A 7 -11.68 -1.60 -1.04
C GLU A 7 -10.72 -2.39 -0.16
N LEU A 8 -9.98 -1.67 0.68
CA LEU A 8 -9.08 -2.24 1.68
C LEU A 8 -9.19 -1.45 2.98
N THR A 9 -8.84 -2.09 4.06
CA THR A 9 -8.83 -1.53 5.40
C THR A 9 -7.39 -1.25 5.75
N LEU A 10 -6.99 0.02 5.69
CA LEU A 10 -5.60 0.47 5.77
C LEU A 10 -5.31 1.16 7.11
N GLY A 11 -4.14 0.85 7.67
CA GLY A 11 -3.68 1.36 8.96
C GLY A 11 -2.46 2.28 8.81
N SER A 12 -1.42 1.98 9.59
CA SER A 12 -0.15 2.70 9.51
C SER A 12 0.49 2.56 8.14
N TYR A 13 1.29 3.53 7.74
CA TYR A 13 1.96 3.49 6.45
C TYR A 13 3.34 4.12 6.48
N ILE A 14 4.17 3.75 5.52
CA ILE A 14 5.54 4.25 5.38
C ILE A 14 5.69 4.88 4.02
N ILE A 15 6.07 6.16 3.99
CA ILE A 15 6.39 6.87 2.75
C ILE A 15 7.87 6.66 2.44
N SER A 16 8.18 6.09 1.27
CA SER A 16 9.55 6.04 0.74
C SER A 16 9.77 7.24 -0.19
N HIS A 17 10.71 8.11 0.21
CA HIS A 17 11.12 9.31 -0.54
C HIS A 17 12.29 9.03 -1.51
N GLY A 18 12.66 7.76 -1.69
CA GLY A 18 13.84 7.37 -2.47
C GLY A 18 15.11 7.37 -1.62
N TYR A 19 16.26 7.57 -2.27
CA TYR A 19 17.57 7.45 -1.63
C TYR A 19 18.26 8.80 -1.46
N SER A 20 18.88 9.00 -0.29
CA SER A 20 19.84 10.07 -0.05
C SER A 20 21.11 9.48 0.56
N LYS A 21 22.26 9.79 -0.04
CA LYS A 21 23.58 9.24 0.39
C LYS A 21 23.57 7.70 0.54
N ASN A 22 22.97 7.00 -0.44
CA ASN A 22 22.79 5.53 -0.44
C ASN A 22 21.98 4.97 0.72
N LYS A 23 21.23 5.80 1.45
CA LYS A 23 20.27 5.36 2.46
C LYS A 23 18.87 5.65 1.97
N GLU A 24 18.00 4.66 2.08
CA GLU A 24 16.59 4.86 1.79
C GLU A 24 16.00 5.81 2.84
N MET A 25 15.27 6.82 2.38
CA MET A 25 14.59 7.79 3.21
C MET A 25 13.15 7.34 3.39
N MET A 26 12.85 6.79 4.55
CA MET A 26 11.51 6.32 4.92
C MET A 26 10.93 7.19 6.04
N GLU A 27 9.66 7.57 5.90
CA GLU A 27 8.89 8.29 6.90
C GLU A 27 7.71 7.40 7.37
N PRO A 28 7.79 6.81 8.58
CA PRO A 28 6.69 6.06 9.14
C PRO A 28 5.62 7.00 9.68
N ILE A 29 4.38 6.81 9.26
CA ILE A 29 3.20 7.47 9.77
C ILE A 29 2.35 6.43 10.50
N THR A 30 2.23 6.59 11.81
CA THR A 30 1.43 5.71 12.66
C THR A 30 -0.03 6.15 12.66
N SER A 31 -0.94 5.19 12.50
CA SER A 31 -2.37 5.40 12.70
C SER A 31 -2.84 4.53 13.86
N ASP A 32 -3.59 5.12 14.79
CA ASP A 32 -4.17 4.36 15.92
C ASP A 32 -5.35 3.48 15.49
N THR A 33 -5.89 3.72 14.28
CA THR A 33 -7.05 3.00 13.75
C THR A 33 -6.88 2.64 12.29
N PHE A 34 -7.50 1.53 11.92
CA PHE A 34 -7.65 1.10 10.54
C PHE A 34 -8.86 1.79 9.91
N SER A 35 -8.73 2.21 8.65
CA SER A 35 -9.77 2.94 7.92
C SER A 35 -9.98 2.35 6.53
N LYS A 36 -11.24 2.29 6.09
CA LYS A 36 -11.58 1.78 4.76
C LYS A 36 -11.22 2.79 3.67
N LYS A 37 -10.57 2.31 2.62
CA LYS A 37 -10.16 3.11 1.47
C LYS A 37 -10.33 2.33 0.18
N ILE A 38 -10.86 3.01 -0.83
CA ILE A 38 -10.89 2.48 -2.20
C ILE A 38 -9.60 2.90 -2.89
N ILE A 39 -8.84 1.94 -3.42
CA ILE A 39 -7.59 2.20 -4.15
C ILE A 39 -7.66 1.66 -5.59
N PRO A 40 -7.12 2.40 -6.56
CA PRO A 40 -7.00 1.92 -7.94
C PRO A 40 -5.97 0.80 -8.02
N VAL A 41 -6.36 -0.33 -8.63
CA VAL A 41 -5.48 -1.51 -8.80
C VAL A 41 -4.24 -1.18 -9.61
N SER A 42 -4.34 -0.22 -10.55
CA SER A 42 -3.21 0.22 -11.38
C SER A 42 -2.05 0.85 -10.59
N ARG A 43 -2.28 1.29 -9.35
CA ARG A 43 -1.24 1.87 -8.49
C ARG A 43 -0.53 0.85 -7.61
N ILE A 44 -1.09 -0.36 -7.48
CA ILE A 44 -0.51 -1.42 -6.66
C ILE A 44 0.71 -1.99 -7.41
N LYS A 45 1.87 -1.88 -6.78
CA LYS A 45 3.14 -2.43 -7.31
C LYS A 45 3.39 -3.84 -6.80
N SER A 46 3.06 -4.11 -5.54
CA SER A 46 3.18 -5.41 -4.93
C SER A 46 2.26 -5.54 -3.72
N VAL A 47 1.96 -6.79 -3.36
CA VAL A 47 1.22 -7.16 -2.16
C VAL A 47 2.03 -8.23 -1.43
N SER A 48 2.18 -8.06 -0.13
CA SER A 48 2.78 -9.00 0.80
C SER A 48 1.77 -9.35 1.90
N GLU A 49 2.08 -10.27 2.82
CA GLU A 49 1.14 -10.69 3.86
C GLU A 49 0.68 -9.57 4.80
N LYS A 50 1.48 -8.51 4.97
CA LYS A 50 1.20 -7.41 5.90
C LYS A 50 1.11 -6.04 5.24
N TYR A 51 1.68 -5.90 4.04
CA TYR A 51 1.80 -4.61 3.38
C TYR A 51 1.40 -4.65 1.91
N ILE A 52 0.78 -3.56 1.46
CA ILE A 52 0.52 -3.26 0.05
C ILE A 52 1.37 -2.06 -0.35
N LEU A 53 2.17 -2.24 -1.39
CA LEU A 53 3.00 -1.18 -1.97
C LEU A 53 2.22 -0.49 -3.08
N THR A 54 2.08 0.83 -2.95
CA THR A 54 1.43 1.68 -3.96
C THR A 54 2.37 2.77 -4.44
N ASP A 55 2.24 3.17 -5.70
CA ASP A 55 2.80 4.45 -6.13
C ASP A 55 1.90 5.63 -5.71
N TYR A 56 2.54 6.77 -5.54
CA TYR A 56 1.93 8.01 -5.11
C TYR A 56 2.44 9.19 -5.94
N VAL A 57 1.92 10.38 -5.62
CA VAL A 57 2.30 11.63 -6.28
C VAL A 57 3.82 11.84 -6.19
N ASP A 58 4.39 12.44 -7.23
CA ASP A 58 5.83 12.72 -7.37
C ASP A 58 6.74 11.50 -7.30
N GLY A 59 6.24 10.34 -7.74
CA GLY A 59 7.04 9.11 -7.86
C GLY A 59 7.37 8.45 -6.51
N ARG A 60 6.79 8.92 -5.42
CA ARG A 60 6.95 8.31 -4.09
C ARG A 60 6.22 6.98 -4.01
N TRP A 61 6.73 6.09 -3.18
CA TRP A 61 6.06 4.83 -2.88
C TRP A 61 5.55 4.84 -1.45
N ILE A 62 4.41 4.18 -1.22
CA ILE A 62 3.81 4.05 0.10
C ILE A 62 3.55 2.58 0.39
N TYR A 63 4.10 2.10 1.50
CA TYR A 63 3.77 0.82 2.11
C TYR A 63 2.59 1.03 3.05
N TRP A 64 1.46 0.45 2.73
CA TRP A 64 0.27 0.49 3.59
C TRP A 64 0.15 -0.82 4.34
N GLU A 65 0.07 -0.74 5.66
CA GLU A 65 -0.45 -1.84 6.46
C GLU A 65 -1.93 -2.04 6.12
N TYR A 66 -2.34 -3.29 5.94
CA TYR A 66 -3.72 -3.65 5.63
C TYR A 66 -4.18 -4.85 6.47
N GLU A 67 -5.48 -4.94 6.74
CA GLU A 67 -6.04 -5.93 7.67
C GLU A 67 -6.57 -7.20 6.98
N GLU A 68 -6.89 -7.13 5.69
CA GLU A 68 -7.47 -8.24 4.95
C GLU A 68 -6.56 -9.48 4.87
N ASP A 69 -7.16 -10.66 4.68
CA ASP A 69 -6.40 -11.86 4.37
C ASP A 69 -5.68 -11.74 3.02
N TYR A 70 -4.40 -12.11 2.99
CA TYR A 70 -3.58 -12.06 1.79
C TYR A 70 -4.16 -12.85 0.62
N ASN A 71 -4.74 -14.03 0.86
CA ASN A 71 -5.30 -14.85 -0.22
C ASN A 71 -6.57 -14.22 -0.79
N ASP A 72 -7.35 -13.54 0.02
CA ASP A 72 -8.54 -12.82 -0.45
C ASP A 72 -8.15 -11.61 -1.30
N VAL A 73 -7.16 -10.83 -0.87
CA VAL A 73 -6.60 -9.75 -1.71
C VAL A 73 -6.00 -10.30 -3.01
N LYS A 74 -5.28 -11.42 -2.93
CA LYS A 74 -4.68 -12.08 -4.11
C LYS A 74 -5.75 -12.52 -5.13
N LYS A 75 -6.86 -13.11 -4.69
CA LYS A 75 -7.99 -13.51 -5.57
C LYS A 75 -8.63 -12.32 -6.28
N LEU A 76 -8.64 -11.14 -5.65
CA LEU A 76 -9.18 -9.92 -6.28
C LEU A 76 -8.27 -9.39 -7.39
N LEU A 77 -6.96 -9.63 -7.29
CA LEU A 77 -5.94 -9.09 -8.20
C LEU A 77 -5.57 -10.04 -9.35
N LEU A 78 -5.63 -11.36 -9.15
CA LEU A 78 -5.20 -12.38 -10.11
C LEU A 78 -6.36 -13.03 -10.85
#